data_AF-A0A9D5K3L8-F1
#
_entry.id   AF-A0A9D5K3L8-F1
#
_cell.length_a   1.000
_cell.length_b   1.000
_cell.length_c   1.000
_cell.angle_alpha   90.00
_cell.angle_beta   90.00
_cell.angle_gamma   90.00
#
_symmetry.space_group_name_H-M   'P 1'
#
loop_
_entity.id
_entity.type
_entity.pdbx_description
1 polymer ?
#
loop_
_entity_poly.entity_id
_entity_poly.type
_entity_poly.pdbx_seq_one_letter_code
_entity_poly.pdbx_strand_id
1 'polypeptide(L)' 'MDSLELSHEEEEVLDELLHSAISDLRAEIAQTDSPDFKDRLRERKDILKKIALRLEALHPVHSA' A
#
# COMPACT_ATOMS: atom_id res chain seq x y z
N MET A 1 6.39 4.93 -21.27
CA MET A 1 6.34 4.86 -19.79
C MET A 1 5.20 5.77 -19.44
N ASP A 2 4.08 5.19 -19.04
CA ASP A 2 2.82 5.92 -18.99
C ASP A 2 2.74 6.61 -17.62
N SER A 3 2.39 7.90 -17.62
CA SER A 3 2.21 8.69 -16.41
C SER A 3 0.74 8.66 -15.99
N LEU A 4 0.50 8.45 -14.70
CA LEU A 4 -0.81 8.64 -14.08
C LEU A 4 -0.76 9.97 -13.33
N GLU A 5 -1.58 10.93 -13.77
CA GLU A 5 -1.78 12.19 -13.05
C GLU A 5 -2.96 12.00 -12.10
N LEU A 6 -2.77 12.35 -10.83
CA LEU A 6 -3.80 12.31 -9.81
C LEU A 6 -4.02 13.72 -9.27
N SER A 7 -5.26 14.08 -9.04
CA SER A 7 -5.61 15.21 -8.20
C SER A 7 -5.28 14.91 -6.72
N HIS A 8 -5.20 15.95 -5.90
CA HIS A 8 -4.93 15.79 -4.48
C HIS A 8 -5.95 14.88 -3.78
N GLU A 9 -7.23 15.02 -4.12
CA GLU A 9 -8.31 14.17 -3.57
C GLU A 9 -8.14 12.70 -4.00
N GLU A 10 -7.72 12.44 -5.24
CA GLU A 10 -7.46 11.07 -5.71
C GLU A 10 -6.23 10.46 -5.04
N GLU A 11 -5.20 11.27 -4.75
CA GLU A 11 -4.04 10.83 -3.98
C GLU A 11 -4.40 10.47 -2.54
N GLU A 12 -5.19 11.31 -1.85
CA GLU A 12 -5.66 11.04 -0.49
C GLU A 12 -6.46 9.74 -0.44
N VAL A 13 -7.43 9.57 -1.33
CA VAL A 13 -8.24 8.35 -1.41
C VAL A 13 -7.36 7.13 -1.73
N LEU A 14 -6.39 7.27 -2.64
CA LEU A 14 -5.47 6.18 -2.96
C LEU A 14 -4.59 5.81 -1.76
N ASP A 15 -4.09 6.79 -1.03
CA ASP A 15 -3.27 6.57 0.17
C ASP A 15 -4.07 5.82 1.25
N GLU A 16 -5.30 6.25 1.54
CA GLU A 16 -6.20 5.57 2.47
C GLU A 16 -6.46 4.11 2.07
N LEU A 17 -6.74 3.88 0.77
CA LEU A 17 -6.97 2.55 0.24
C LEU A 17 -5.74 1.65 0.35
N LEU A 18 -4.55 2.18 0.05
CA LEU A 18 -3.28 1.45 0.17
C LEU A 18 -3.03 1.06 1.64
N HIS A 19 -3.20 1.99 2.57
CA HIS A 19 -3.03 1.75 4.00
C HIS A 19 -4.04 0.71 4.55
N SER A 20 -5.30 0.80 4.14
CA SER A 20 -6.34 -0.17 4.48
C SER A 20 -5.97 -1.58 3.98
N ALA A 21 -5.62 -1.71 2.70
CA ALA A 21 -5.24 -2.99 2.10
C ALA A 21 -3.98 -3.59 2.76
N ILE A 22 -2.99 -2.77 3.13
CA ILE A 22 -1.81 -3.22 3.89
C ILE A 22 -2.21 -3.76 5.27
N SER A 23 -3.16 -3.10 5.95
CA SER A 23 -3.68 -3.56 7.23
C SER A 23 -4.39 -4.92 7.11
N ASP A 24 -5.25 -5.07 6.11
CA ASP A 24 -5.97 -6.32 5.84
C ASP A 24 -5.00 -7.47 5.53
N LEU A 25 -3.98 -7.23 4.70
CA LEU A 25 -2.94 -8.22 4.41
C LEU A 25 -2.17 -8.64 5.67
N ARG A 26 -1.95 -7.73 6.63
CA ARG A 26 -1.32 -8.11 7.92
C ARG A 26 -2.21 -9.05 8.70
N ALA A 27 -3.53 -8.79 8.75
CA ALA A 27 -4.49 -9.66 9.40
C ALA A 27 -4.56 -11.03 8.70
N GLU A 28 -4.59 -11.06 7.37
CA GLU A 28 -4.64 -12.29 6.57
C GLU A 28 -3.37 -13.13 6.73
N ILE A 29 -2.18 -12.51 6.73
CA ILE A 29 -0.90 -13.21 6.99
C ILE A 29 -0.89 -13.86 8.37
N ALA A 30 -1.48 -13.19 9.37
CA ALA A 30 -1.54 -13.72 10.73
C ALA A 30 -2.47 -14.94 10.83
N GLN A 31 -3.56 -14.94 10.07
CA GLN A 31 -4.60 -16.00 10.10
C GLN A 31 -4.34 -17.15 9.11
N THR A 32 -3.48 -16.95 8.12
CA THR A 32 -3.13 -17.99 7.16
C THR A 32 -2.28 -19.08 7.82
N ASP A 33 -2.45 -20.35 7.45
CA ASP A 33 -1.56 -21.44 7.90
C ASP A 33 -0.54 -21.87 6.84
N SER A 34 -0.89 -21.76 5.55
CA SER A 34 0.00 -22.16 4.44
C SER A 34 1.21 -21.21 4.30
N PRO A 35 2.45 -21.70 4.47
CA PRO A 35 3.66 -20.88 4.33
C PRO A 35 3.78 -20.25 2.93
N ASP A 36 3.59 -21.05 1.87
CA ASP A 36 3.66 -20.58 0.48
C ASP A 36 2.62 -19.51 0.18
N PHE A 37 1.43 -19.59 0.81
CA PHE A 37 0.43 -18.54 0.68
C PHE A 37 0.83 -17.27 1.43
N LYS A 38 1.39 -17.38 2.64
CA LYS A 38 1.92 -16.21 3.39
C LYS A 38 2.99 -15.48 2.60
N ASP A 39 3.85 -16.18 1.88
CA ASP A 39 4.92 -15.53 1.10
C ASP A 39 4.34 -14.68 -0.03
N ARG A 40 3.31 -15.17 -0.73
CA ARG A 40 2.57 -14.38 -1.72
C ARG A 40 1.86 -13.16 -1.11
N LEU A 41 1.29 -13.30 0.09
CA LEU A 41 0.68 -12.17 0.80
C LEU A 41 1.71 -11.13 1.23
N ARG A 42 2.91 -11.57 1.69
CA ARG A 42 4.02 -10.69 2.04
C ARG A 42 4.52 -9.92 0.83
N GLU A 43 4.71 -10.60 -0.30
CA GLU A 43 5.14 -9.97 -1.55
C GLU A 43 4.16 -8.88 -1.99
N ARG A 44 2.85 -9.18 -1.98
CA ARG A 44 1.80 -8.19 -2.27
C ARG A 44 1.87 -6.99 -1.32
N LYS A 45 1.95 -7.25 -0.02
CA LYS A 45 2.05 -6.19 0.99
C LYS A 45 3.28 -5.30 0.76
N ASP A 46 4.41 -5.89 0.40
CA ASP A 46 5.65 -5.14 0.16
C ASP A 46 5.57 -4.30 -1.13
N ILE A 47 4.87 -4.78 -2.15
CA ILE A 47 4.55 -3.98 -3.34
C ILE A 47 3.67 -2.78 -2.95
N LEU A 48 2.58 -2.98 -2.21
CA LEU A 48 1.70 -1.89 -1.78
C LEU A 48 2.43 -0.86 -0.92
N LYS A 49 3.29 -1.30 0.00
CA LYS A 49 4.16 -0.40 0.78
C LYS A 49 5.07 0.44 -0.09
N LYS A 50 5.66 -0.15 -1.14
CA LYS A 50 6.51 0.61 -2.09
C LYS A 50 5.69 1.63 -2.87
N ILE A 51 4.43 1.33 -3.18
CA ILE A 51 3.54 2.27 -3.86
C ILE A 51 3.17 3.42 -2.91
N ALA A 52 2.76 3.13 -1.68
CA ALA A 52 2.44 4.15 -0.67
C ALA A 52 3.63 5.09 -0.42
N LEU A 53 4.83 4.55 -0.21
CA LEU A 53 6.04 5.36 -0.05
C LEU A 53 6.35 6.26 -1.25
N ARG A 54 6.06 5.79 -2.47
CA ARG A 54 6.23 6.60 -3.69
C ARG A 54 5.17 7.69 -3.78
N LEU A 55 3.95 7.43 -3.32
CA LEU A 55 2.86 8.39 -3.26
C LEU A 55 3.16 9.48 -2.22
N GLU A 56 3.56 9.11 -1.01
CA GLU A 56 4.01 10.04 0.05
C GLU A 56 5.18 10.92 -0.41
N ALA A 57 6.14 10.36 -1.15
CA ALA A 57 7.29 11.11 -1.65
C ALA A 57 6.91 12.19 -2.68
N LEU A 58 5.75 12.08 -3.33
CA LEU A 58 5.22 13.14 -4.21
C LEU A 58 4.71 14.33 -3.38
N HIS A 59 4.30 14.12 -2.12
CA HIS A 59 3.68 15.12 -1.25
C HIS A 59 4.19 15.01 0.21
N PRO A 60 5.32 15.66 0.59
CA PRO A 60 5.90 15.57 1.95
C PRO A 60 5.11 16.31 3.06
N VAL A 61 3.78 16.49 2.93
CA VAL A 61 2.98 17.41 3.76
C VAL A 61 2.42 16.75 5.04
N HIS A 62 3.08 15.73 5.59
CA HIS A 62 2.81 15.23 6.95
C HIS A 62 4.07 15.24 7.81
N SER A 63 4.66 16.43 7.96
CA SER A 63 5.57 16.76 9.05
C SER A 63 5.10 18.03 9.73
N ALA A 64 4.09 17.91 10.59
CA ALA A 64 3.70 18.90 11.58
C ALA A 64 3.13 18.18 12.82
#